data_AF-A0A967AH97-F1
#
_entry.id   AF-A0A967AH97-F1
#
_cell.length_a   1.000
_cell.length_b   1.000
_cell.length_c   1.000
_cell.angle_alpha   90.00
_cell.angle_beta   90.00
_cell.angle_gamma   90.00
#
_symmetry.space_group_name_H-M   'P 1'
#
loop_
_entity.id
_entity.type
_entity.pdbx_description
1 polymer ?
#
loop_
_entity_poly.entity_id
_entity_poly.type
_entity_poly.pdbx_seq_one_letter_code
_entity_poly.pdbx_strand_id
1 'polypeptide(L)'
;MKGKYFVRTAFLISATLVMIGCNNSRNYQKNSRATGWDVTGKDGGIEYKTDYNEQEPAPGLVLVEGGTFTMGRVQDDPMKDWNNTPTQQHVQTFYMDETEVTNFMYSEYLDYLKSTYPPTESNYRNIYYGALPDTLVWRNPLGFNENMTNNYLRHPSYGNYPVVGVNWVQAVEFSKWRTDRVNEAVLRDQGFTSKDAYLQADASNSFSTDTYLNAPTKTYGGNEDMLRGGRKSDKKGREGQDGEMSEIYVQSKDGVLYPDYRLPTEAEWEFAALGETSLRDYNSYRGRKKYPWDGKYTRSEKRKTIGDQKANFKQGSGDYGGIPGWSDDGADITAPIMSYEPNDYGLYDMAGNVAEWVADVYRPRVDNEFNDFNYFRGNVYTRNVINEDGTIKVLAPDEVVYDTLPNSKIVAINLPGQIEKEEIGEEETFMRTQFDKSYNKNFRDGDKASSLYYNERGDLSADQRMYNAPLNKMTTNEDGELVRMKDESNNRTTLIDDKVRVIKGGSWRDRAYWLDPAQRRYYPQHMATDYIGFRNAMSKVGSKTNQKGRSRN
;
A
#
# COMPACT_ATOMS: atom_id res chain seq x y z
N MET A 1 -19.45 -48.79 -68.97
CA MET A 1 -18.54 -48.41 -67.86
C MET A 1 -18.50 -46.88 -67.60
N LYS A 2 -19.63 -46.14 -67.66
CA LYS A 2 -19.63 -44.67 -67.44
C LYS A 2 -20.11 -44.22 -66.05
N GLY A 3 -20.77 -45.09 -65.29
CA GLY A 3 -21.28 -44.77 -63.94
C GLY A 3 -20.25 -44.85 -62.80
N LYS A 4 -19.18 -45.65 -62.93
CA LYS A 4 -18.18 -45.82 -61.86
C LYS A 4 -17.19 -44.66 -61.74
N TYR A 5 -16.97 -43.89 -62.80
CA TYR A 5 -16.09 -42.72 -62.77
C TYR A 5 -16.77 -41.50 -62.16
N PHE A 6 -18.07 -41.29 -62.43
CA PHE A 6 -18.83 -40.16 -61.89
C PHE A 6 -18.99 -40.21 -60.37
N VAL A 7 -19.20 -41.40 -59.80
CA VAL A 7 -19.27 -41.57 -58.34
C VAL A 7 -17.90 -41.37 -57.68
N ARG A 8 -16.80 -41.75 -58.35
CA ARG A 8 -15.43 -41.54 -57.82
C ARG A 8 -14.99 -40.06 -57.90
N THR A 9 -15.32 -39.33 -58.96
CA THR A 9 -15.05 -37.88 -59.03
C THR A 9 -15.96 -37.07 -58.12
N ALA A 10 -17.24 -37.45 -57.96
CA ALA A 10 -18.13 -36.78 -57.00
C ALA A 10 -17.69 -37.01 -55.54
N PHE A 11 -17.17 -38.19 -55.20
CA PHE A 11 -16.63 -38.48 -53.87
C PHE A 11 -15.29 -37.75 -53.62
N LEU A 12 -14.44 -37.59 -54.66
CA LEU A 12 -13.21 -36.82 -54.57
C LEU A 12 -13.47 -35.32 -54.41
N ILE A 13 -14.44 -34.76 -55.14
CA ILE A 13 -14.83 -33.34 -55.04
C ILE A 13 -15.51 -33.06 -53.69
N SER A 14 -16.35 -33.97 -53.21
CA SER A 14 -16.95 -33.93 -51.86
C SER A 14 -15.90 -34.03 -50.75
N ALA A 15 -14.89 -34.90 -50.90
CA ALA A 15 -13.80 -35.03 -49.93
C ALA A 15 -12.86 -33.81 -49.90
N THR A 16 -12.65 -33.11 -51.03
CA THR A 16 -11.94 -31.81 -51.04
C THR A 16 -12.77 -30.65 -50.50
N LEU A 17 -14.11 -30.68 -50.63
CA LEU A 17 -14.99 -29.63 -50.08
C LEU A 17 -15.15 -29.73 -48.55
N VAL A 18 -14.95 -30.90 -47.96
CA VAL A 18 -14.98 -31.09 -46.48
C VAL A 18 -13.69 -30.61 -45.79
N MET A 19 -12.59 -30.39 -46.54
CA MET A 19 -11.32 -29.92 -45.98
C MET A 19 -11.14 -28.39 -46.04
N ILE A 20 -12.11 -27.65 -46.57
CA ILE A 20 -12.24 -26.20 -46.30
C ILE A 20 -13.04 -26.06 -44.99
N GLY A 21 -12.53 -26.70 -43.93
CA GLY A 21 -12.89 -26.33 -42.58
C GLY A 21 -12.36 -24.92 -42.37
N CYS A 22 -13.23 -23.92 -42.53
CA CYS A 22 -12.96 -22.55 -42.10
C CYS A 22 -12.54 -22.59 -40.63
N ASN A 23 -11.24 -22.60 -40.38
CA ASN A 23 -10.69 -22.39 -39.06
C ASN A 23 -10.90 -20.91 -38.73
N ASN A 24 -12.12 -20.59 -38.30
CA ASN A 24 -12.58 -19.24 -38.00
C ASN A 24 -12.06 -18.81 -36.62
N SER A 25 -10.78 -19.08 -36.33
CA SER A 25 -10.12 -18.52 -35.16
C SER A 25 -9.86 -17.05 -35.47
N ARG A 26 -10.83 -16.20 -35.16
CA ARG A 26 -10.71 -14.75 -35.27
C ARG A 26 -9.60 -14.32 -34.30
N ASN A 27 -8.39 -14.11 -34.83
CA ASN A 27 -7.23 -13.69 -34.06
C ASN A 27 -7.24 -12.15 -33.97
N TYR A 28 -7.52 -11.63 -32.77
CA TYR A 28 -7.60 -10.20 -32.47
C TYR A 28 -6.33 -9.68 -31.76
N GLN A 29 -5.20 -10.38 -31.89
CA GLN A 29 -3.98 -9.98 -31.21
C GLN A 29 -3.45 -8.63 -31.73
N LYS A 30 -3.63 -8.31 -33.01
CA LYS A 30 -3.14 -7.07 -33.63
C LYS A 30 -4.25 -6.08 -34.02
N ASN A 31 -5.51 -6.54 -34.01
CA ASN A 31 -6.65 -5.73 -34.42
C ASN A 31 -7.67 -5.66 -33.29
N SER A 32 -8.19 -4.47 -33.03
CA SER A 32 -9.27 -4.26 -32.07
C SER A 32 -10.48 -5.12 -32.42
N ARG A 33 -11.01 -5.88 -31.45
CA ARG A 33 -12.26 -6.63 -31.64
C ARG A 33 -13.48 -5.70 -31.75
N ALA A 34 -13.42 -4.51 -31.15
CA ALA A 34 -14.53 -3.57 -31.14
C ALA A 34 -14.67 -2.82 -32.47
N THR A 35 -13.55 -2.39 -33.06
CA THR A 35 -13.54 -1.53 -34.27
C THR A 35 -12.95 -2.19 -35.49
N GLY A 36 -12.19 -3.28 -35.34
CA GLY A 36 -11.42 -3.93 -36.42
C GLY A 36 -10.13 -3.20 -36.81
N TRP A 37 -9.82 -2.07 -36.16
CA TRP A 37 -8.64 -1.27 -36.47
C TRP A 37 -7.35 -1.95 -36.04
N ASP A 38 -6.27 -1.73 -36.79
CA ASP A 38 -4.92 -2.09 -36.38
C ASP A 38 -4.54 -1.27 -35.14
N VAL A 39 -4.10 -1.97 -34.10
CA VAL A 39 -3.70 -1.39 -32.81
C VAL A 39 -2.20 -1.52 -32.58
N THR A 40 -1.44 -1.92 -33.60
CA THR A 40 0.01 -2.07 -33.52
C THR A 40 0.77 -0.78 -33.81
N GLY A 41 0.08 0.34 -34.07
CA GLY A 41 0.69 1.62 -34.42
C GLY A 41 1.28 1.68 -35.83
N LYS A 42 1.09 0.63 -36.65
CA LYS A 42 1.55 0.64 -38.04
C LYS A 42 0.84 1.73 -38.83
N ASP A 43 1.59 2.53 -39.58
CA ASP A 43 1.13 3.68 -40.39
C ASP A 43 0.62 4.90 -39.58
N GLY A 44 1.19 5.16 -38.39
CA GLY A 44 0.84 6.32 -37.55
C GLY A 44 -0.51 6.18 -36.82
N GLY A 45 -1.05 4.96 -36.77
CA GLY A 45 -2.31 4.62 -36.11
C GLY A 45 -2.17 4.48 -34.58
N ILE A 46 -3.25 4.05 -33.93
CA ILE A 46 -3.27 3.86 -32.47
C ILE A 46 -2.32 2.73 -32.08
N GLU A 47 -1.40 2.98 -31.15
CA GLU A 47 -0.48 1.99 -30.62
C GLU A 47 -0.93 1.51 -29.23
N TYR A 48 -1.07 0.18 -29.10
CA TYR A 48 -1.23 -0.53 -27.83
C TYR A 48 -0.21 -1.66 -27.72
N LYS A 49 0.27 -1.92 -26.50
CA LYS A 49 1.19 -3.00 -26.22
C LYS A 49 0.47 -4.36 -26.20
N THR A 50 0.31 -4.93 -27.39
CA THR A 50 -0.44 -6.19 -27.61
C THR A 50 0.31 -7.45 -27.16
N ASP A 51 1.62 -7.37 -26.94
CA ASP A 51 2.50 -8.45 -26.49
C ASP A 51 2.96 -8.28 -25.04
N TYR A 52 2.19 -7.54 -24.23
CA TYR A 52 2.49 -7.34 -22.82
C TYR A 52 2.57 -8.67 -22.06
N ASN A 53 3.76 -9.01 -21.61
CA ASN A 53 3.97 -10.06 -20.61
C ASN A 53 3.70 -9.50 -19.21
N GLU A 54 3.46 -10.39 -18.27
CA GLU A 54 3.17 -10.02 -16.89
C GLU A 54 4.29 -9.18 -16.27
N GLN A 55 3.89 -8.27 -15.39
CA GLN A 55 4.77 -7.36 -14.68
C GLN A 55 5.64 -8.14 -13.67
N GLU A 56 6.96 -7.95 -13.72
CA GLU A 56 7.86 -8.45 -12.69
C GLU A 56 7.55 -7.77 -11.35
N PRO A 57 7.77 -8.43 -10.19
CA PRO A 57 7.59 -7.79 -8.90
C PRO A 57 8.54 -6.59 -8.76
N ALA A 58 8.02 -5.49 -8.21
CA ALA A 58 8.85 -4.34 -7.88
C ALA A 58 9.83 -4.69 -6.72
N PRO A 59 10.89 -3.91 -6.48
CA PRO A 59 11.95 -4.26 -5.54
C PRO A 59 11.43 -4.55 -4.13
N GLY A 60 11.85 -5.68 -3.55
CA GLY A 60 11.50 -6.12 -2.19
C GLY A 60 10.10 -6.71 -2.04
N LEU A 61 9.32 -6.85 -3.13
CA LEU A 61 7.97 -7.38 -3.09
C LEU A 61 7.88 -8.86 -3.44
N VAL A 62 7.04 -9.59 -2.71
CA VAL A 62 6.62 -10.96 -3.04
C VAL A 62 5.18 -11.00 -3.53
N LEU A 63 4.89 -11.92 -4.44
CA LEU A 63 3.54 -12.14 -4.96
C LEU A 63 2.70 -12.93 -3.95
N VAL A 64 1.61 -12.31 -3.48
CA VAL A 64 0.60 -12.97 -2.66
C VAL A 64 -0.58 -13.34 -3.54
N GLU A 65 -0.66 -14.62 -3.93
CA GLU A 65 -1.78 -15.11 -4.74
C GLU A 65 -3.08 -15.05 -3.94
N GLY A 66 -3.94 -14.11 -4.32
CA GLY A 66 -5.20 -13.82 -3.64
C GLY A 66 -6.23 -14.94 -3.75
N GLY A 67 -7.20 -14.95 -2.85
CA GLY A 67 -8.28 -15.92 -2.83
C GLY A 67 -9.28 -15.64 -1.72
N THR A 68 -10.17 -16.58 -1.51
CA THR A 68 -11.12 -16.55 -0.39
C THR A 68 -10.47 -17.14 0.85
N PHE A 69 -10.65 -16.50 2.00
CA PHE A 69 -10.25 -16.97 3.31
C PHE A 69 -11.26 -16.56 4.38
N THR A 70 -11.15 -17.14 5.58
CA THR A 70 -11.89 -16.64 6.73
C THR A 70 -11.01 -15.69 7.53
N MET A 71 -11.37 -14.41 7.53
CA MET A 71 -10.77 -13.37 8.37
C MET A 71 -11.38 -13.41 9.77
N GLY A 72 -10.60 -13.10 10.81
CA GLY A 72 -11.06 -13.08 12.20
C GLY A 72 -10.89 -14.42 12.92
N ARG A 73 -11.02 -14.40 14.25
CA ARG A 73 -10.63 -15.51 15.13
C ARG A 73 -11.66 -16.64 15.16
N VAL A 74 -11.20 -17.85 15.48
CA VAL A 74 -12.06 -19.03 15.73
C VAL A 74 -11.88 -19.59 17.14
N GLN A 75 -10.83 -19.16 17.84
CA GLN A 75 -10.54 -19.60 19.20
C GLN A 75 -11.15 -18.62 20.20
N ASP A 76 -11.40 -19.11 21.41
CA ASP A 76 -11.90 -18.29 22.50
C ASP A 76 -11.02 -17.06 22.70
N ASP A 77 -11.70 -15.94 22.91
CA ASP A 77 -11.09 -14.67 23.25
C ASP A 77 -11.05 -14.53 24.77
N PRO A 78 -9.87 -14.64 25.42
CA PRO A 78 -9.76 -14.42 26.85
C PRO A 78 -10.16 -13.00 27.27
N MET A 79 -9.99 -12.02 26.37
CA MET A 79 -10.32 -10.61 26.64
C MET A 79 -11.80 -10.32 26.41
N LYS A 80 -12.48 -11.16 25.63
CA LYS A 80 -13.90 -10.99 25.25
C LYS A 80 -14.16 -9.63 24.61
N ASP A 81 -13.29 -9.20 23.71
CA ASP A 81 -13.39 -7.89 23.05
C ASP A 81 -14.38 -7.90 21.86
N TRP A 82 -14.87 -9.08 21.43
CA TRP A 82 -15.93 -9.29 20.41
C TRP A 82 -15.73 -8.47 19.11
N ASN A 83 -14.49 -8.11 18.78
CA ASN A 83 -14.14 -7.22 17.66
C ASN A 83 -13.54 -7.97 16.45
N ASN A 84 -13.40 -9.29 16.53
CA ASN A 84 -12.67 -10.14 15.58
C ASN A 84 -13.51 -11.35 15.11
N THR A 85 -14.84 -11.17 15.05
CA THR A 85 -15.79 -12.21 14.60
C THR A 85 -15.39 -12.75 13.22
N PRO A 86 -15.38 -14.08 13.04
CA PRO A 86 -14.93 -14.68 11.80
C PRO A 86 -15.89 -14.36 10.65
N THR A 87 -15.35 -13.85 9.54
CA THR A 87 -16.10 -13.52 8.30
C THR A 87 -15.37 -14.07 7.08
N GLN A 88 -16.10 -14.50 6.05
CA GLN A 88 -15.47 -14.90 4.78
C GLN A 88 -15.19 -13.66 3.95
N GLN A 89 -13.94 -13.53 3.49
CA GLN A 89 -13.45 -12.41 2.70
C GLN A 89 -12.73 -12.95 1.46
N HIS A 90 -12.79 -12.20 0.37
CA HIS A 90 -12.02 -12.45 -0.84
C HIS A 90 -10.99 -11.35 -1.05
N VAL A 91 -9.73 -11.73 -1.20
CA VAL A 91 -8.63 -10.79 -1.47
C VAL A 91 -8.11 -11.03 -2.89
N GLN A 92 -7.99 -9.97 -3.69
CA GLN A 92 -7.36 -10.02 -4.99
C GLN A 92 -5.87 -10.35 -4.87
N THR A 93 -5.25 -10.75 -5.97
CA THR A 93 -3.79 -10.93 -5.95
C THR A 93 -3.11 -9.58 -5.84
N PHE A 94 -2.08 -9.50 -5.01
CA PHE A 94 -1.31 -8.29 -4.78
C PHE A 94 0.14 -8.67 -4.47
N TYR A 95 0.97 -7.65 -4.37
CA TYR A 95 2.36 -7.74 -3.97
C TYR A 95 2.53 -7.14 -2.57
N MET A 96 3.35 -7.73 -1.73
CA MET A 96 3.63 -7.24 -0.37
C MET A 96 5.13 -7.29 -0.10
N ASP A 97 5.64 -6.35 0.68
CA ASP A 97 7.03 -6.37 1.11
C ASP A 97 7.35 -7.66 1.87
N GLU A 98 8.49 -8.25 1.52
CA GLU A 98 9.00 -9.46 2.16
C GLU A 98 9.24 -9.27 3.68
N THR A 99 9.60 -8.06 4.10
CA THR A 99 9.90 -7.69 5.49
C THR A 99 9.26 -6.36 5.87
N GLU A 100 9.35 -5.99 7.15
CA GLU A 100 9.05 -4.61 7.56
C GLU A 100 10.04 -3.62 6.93
N VAL A 101 9.61 -2.36 6.79
CA VAL A 101 10.48 -1.27 6.33
C VAL A 101 11.61 -1.08 7.34
N THR A 102 12.84 -1.05 6.85
CA THR A 102 14.02 -0.97 7.71
C THR A 102 14.43 0.47 8.03
N ASN A 103 15.23 0.66 9.07
CA ASN A 103 15.86 1.95 9.37
C ASN A 103 16.71 2.45 8.19
N PHE A 104 17.37 1.55 7.44
CA PHE A 104 18.15 1.91 6.26
C PHE A 104 17.25 2.49 5.16
N MET A 105 16.16 1.81 4.80
CA MET A 105 15.19 2.30 3.82
C MET A 105 14.56 3.63 4.25
N TYR A 106 14.23 3.79 5.52
CA TYR A 106 13.68 5.04 6.03
C TYR A 106 14.71 6.17 6.06
N SER A 107 15.99 5.85 6.31
CA SER A 107 17.08 6.84 6.26
C SER A 107 17.31 7.34 4.84
N GLU A 108 17.22 6.47 3.83
CA GLU A 108 17.24 6.86 2.41
C GLU A 108 16.14 7.89 2.09
N TYR A 109 14.92 7.65 2.59
CA TYR A 109 13.82 8.60 2.46
C TYR A 109 14.13 9.97 3.11
N LEU A 110 14.68 9.96 4.33
CA LEU A 110 15.05 11.19 5.04
C LEU A 110 16.18 11.95 4.32
N ASP A 111 17.17 11.24 3.78
CA ASP A 111 18.27 11.84 3.03
C ASP A 111 17.78 12.47 1.73
N TYR A 112 16.86 11.81 1.01
CA TYR A 112 16.18 12.39 -0.15
C TYR A 112 15.43 13.67 0.21
N LEU A 113 14.62 13.65 1.28
CA LEU A 113 13.89 14.86 1.69
C LEU A 113 14.85 16.00 2.04
N LYS A 114 15.96 15.69 2.70
CA LYS A 114 16.95 16.70 3.09
C LYS A 114 17.71 17.28 1.89
N SER A 115 17.97 16.49 0.85
CA SER A 115 18.62 16.97 -0.37
C SER A 115 17.67 17.78 -1.24
N THR A 116 16.44 17.30 -1.45
CA THR A 116 15.48 17.91 -2.37
C THR A 116 14.75 19.10 -1.75
N TYR A 117 14.48 19.03 -0.43
CA TYR A 117 13.76 20.04 0.33
C TYR A 117 14.58 20.46 1.57
N PRO A 118 15.65 21.27 1.39
CA PRO A 118 16.59 21.57 2.47
C PRO A 118 15.92 22.24 3.68
N PRO A 119 16.12 21.73 4.92
CA PRO A 119 15.49 22.29 6.11
C PRO A 119 16.03 23.68 6.51
N THR A 120 17.11 24.12 5.84
CA THR A 120 17.64 25.49 5.93
C THR A 120 16.66 26.52 5.38
N GLU A 121 15.83 26.12 4.41
CA GLU A 121 14.80 26.98 3.82
C GLU A 121 13.52 26.95 4.66
N SER A 122 12.96 28.12 4.95
CA SER A 122 11.78 28.24 5.83
C SER A 122 10.57 27.48 5.28
N ASN A 123 10.41 27.49 3.96
CA ASN A 123 9.24 26.91 3.29
C ASN A 123 9.24 25.38 3.33
N TYR A 124 10.40 24.75 3.48
CA TYR A 124 10.57 23.28 3.43
C TYR A 124 10.93 22.65 4.76
N ARG A 125 11.29 23.48 5.75
CA ARG A 125 11.67 23.05 7.09
C ARG A 125 10.75 21.95 7.65
N ASN A 126 9.44 22.17 7.55
CA ASN A 126 8.45 21.27 8.12
C ASN A 126 8.26 19.97 7.32
N ILE A 127 8.71 19.87 6.07
CA ILE A 127 8.71 18.62 5.31
C ILE A 127 9.63 17.61 5.98
N TYR A 128 10.89 18.00 6.22
CA TYR A 128 11.89 17.13 6.85
C TYR A 128 11.55 16.81 8.31
N TYR A 129 11.24 17.83 9.12
CA TYR A 129 10.90 17.61 10.54
C TYR A 129 9.57 16.85 10.72
N GLY A 130 8.62 16.99 9.79
CA GLY A 130 7.38 16.21 9.75
C GLY A 130 7.63 14.72 9.48
N ALA A 131 8.64 14.40 8.66
CA ALA A 131 9.03 13.03 8.35
C ALA A 131 9.92 12.36 9.41
N LEU A 132 10.61 13.11 10.28
CA LEU A 132 11.50 12.49 11.28
C LEU A 132 10.76 11.58 12.29
N PRO A 133 11.21 10.33 12.51
CA PRO A 133 10.67 9.46 13.56
C PRO A 133 10.87 10.06 14.95
N ASP A 134 9.90 9.84 15.84
CA ASP A 134 10.02 10.21 17.24
C ASP A 134 10.95 9.24 17.96
N THR A 135 12.18 9.66 18.22
CA THR A 135 13.18 8.85 18.95
C THR A 135 12.94 8.78 20.46
N LEU A 136 12.05 9.63 21.00
CA LEU A 136 11.77 9.67 22.44
C LEU A 136 10.86 8.53 22.90
N VAL A 137 10.23 7.80 21.96
CA VAL A 137 9.38 6.64 22.24
C VAL A 137 10.10 5.53 23.03
N TRP A 138 11.44 5.48 22.96
CA TRP A 138 12.26 4.54 23.70
C TRP A 138 12.39 4.86 25.20
N ARG A 139 12.11 6.11 25.60
CA ARG A 139 12.29 6.56 26.98
C ARG A 139 11.19 6.01 27.87
N ASN A 140 11.62 5.48 29.02
CA ASN A 140 10.75 5.05 30.09
C ASN A 140 11.28 5.65 31.40
N PRO A 141 10.45 6.29 32.26
CA PRO A 141 10.90 6.87 33.53
C PRO A 141 11.70 5.91 34.42
N LEU A 142 11.48 4.59 34.27
CA LEU A 142 12.16 3.54 35.03
C LEU A 142 13.01 2.61 34.13
N GLY A 143 13.33 3.01 32.90
CA GLY A 143 14.11 2.21 31.96
C GLY A 143 15.35 2.94 31.45
N PHE A 144 16.47 2.21 31.33
CA PHE A 144 17.72 2.75 30.79
C PHE A 144 17.86 2.41 29.30
N ASN A 145 17.19 3.20 28.44
CA ASN A 145 17.12 2.97 26.99
C ASN A 145 17.72 4.11 26.14
N GLU A 146 18.54 4.98 26.73
CA GLU A 146 19.12 6.14 26.02
C GLU A 146 19.99 5.72 24.82
N ASN A 147 20.57 4.52 24.85
CA ASN A 147 21.27 3.96 23.70
C ASN A 147 20.35 3.86 22.47
N MET A 148 19.12 3.37 22.65
CA MET A 148 18.15 3.23 21.57
C MET A 148 17.70 4.60 21.04
N THR A 149 17.44 5.57 21.91
CA THR A 149 17.09 6.95 21.52
C THR A 149 18.16 7.58 20.63
N ASN A 150 19.45 7.37 20.95
CA ASN A 150 20.55 7.98 20.21
C ASN A 150 20.89 7.25 18.92
N ASN A 151 20.88 5.91 18.95
CA ASN A 151 21.51 5.08 17.93
C ASN A 151 20.55 4.29 17.05
N TYR A 152 19.32 3.98 17.47
CA TYR A 152 18.45 3.03 16.76
C TYR A 152 18.19 3.42 15.30
N LEU A 153 17.82 4.68 15.03
CA LEU A 153 17.57 5.14 13.67
C LEU A 153 18.86 5.41 12.86
N ARG A 154 19.95 5.77 13.54
CA ARG A 154 21.11 6.44 12.91
C ARG A 154 22.35 5.57 12.78
N HIS A 155 22.50 4.58 13.65
CA HIS A 155 23.72 3.78 13.71
C HIS A 155 23.65 2.63 12.70
N PRO A 156 24.72 2.37 11.91
CA PRO A 156 24.72 1.33 10.87
C PRO A 156 24.34 -0.07 11.39
N SER A 157 24.68 -0.40 12.65
CA SER A 157 24.30 -1.68 13.26
C SER A 157 22.79 -1.94 13.30
N TYR A 158 21.98 -0.88 13.35
CA TYR A 158 20.52 -0.99 13.34
C TYR A 158 19.91 -0.78 11.95
N GLY A 159 20.73 -0.71 10.89
CA GLY A 159 20.26 -0.45 9.52
C GLY A 159 19.24 -1.47 9.02
N ASN A 160 19.44 -2.76 9.34
CA ASN A 160 18.55 -3.86 8.95
C ASN A 160 17.49 -4.19 10.03
N TYR A 161 17.22 -3.29 10.97
CA TYR A 161 16.14 -3.44 11.94
C TYR A 161 14.89 -2.70 11.45
N PRO A 162 13.68 -3.12 11.86
CA PRO A 162 12.45 -2.43 11.48
C PRO A 162 12.45 -1.00 12.01
N VAL A 163 11.96 -0.06 11.20
CA VAL A 163 11.78 1.33 11.61
C VAL A 163 10.63 1.44 12.61
N VAL A 164 10.87 2.14 13.71
CA VAL A 164 9.86 2.46 14.74
C VAL A 164 9.94 3.94 15.10
N GLY A 165 9.02 4.41 15.95
CA GLY A 165 8.85 5.85 16.20
C GLY A 165 8.17 6.58 15.03
N VAL A 166 7.56 5.83 14.11
CA VAL A 166 6.81 6.35 12.97
C VAL A 166 5.32 6.27 13.24
N ASN A 167 4.60 7.36 12.94
CA ASN A 167 3.14 7.34 12.96
C ASN A 167 2.58 6.90 11.60
N TRP A 168 1.26 6.67 11.53
CA TRP A 168 0.60 6.19 10.32
C TRP A 168 0.72 7.16 9.14
N VAL A 169 0.66 8.48 9.41
CA VAL A 169 0.79 9.51 8.37
C VAL A 169 2.17 9.43 7.71
N GLN A 170 3.24 9.31 8.51
CA GLN A 170 4.61 9.15 8.01
C GLN A 170 4.79 7.88 7.19
N ALA A 171 4.16 6.78 7.59
CA ALA A 171 4.21 5.52 6.85
C ALA A 171 3.54 5.63 5.48
N VAL A 172 2.41 6.35 5.38
CA VAL A 172 1.75 6.65 4.10
C VAL A 172 2.61 7.55 3.22
N GLU A 173 3.20 8.61 3.76
CA GLU A 173 4.09 9.50 3.01
C GLU A 173 5.34 8.77 2.48
N PHE A 174 5.93 7.87 3.28
CA PHE A 174 7.00 6.99 2.80
C PHE A 174 6.56 6.13 1.62
N SER A 175 5.33 5.59 1.66
CA SER A 175 4.79 4.75 0.59
C SER A 175 4.62 5.54 -0.73
N LYS A 176 4.12 6.78 -0.64
CA LYS A 176 4.03 7.70 -1.79
C LYS A 176 5.43 8.00 -2.35
N TRP A 177 6.37 8.37 -1.50
CA TRP A 177 7.75 8.64 -1.92
C TRP A 177 8.39 7.43 -2.62
N ARG A 178 8.21 6.22 -2.07
CA ARG A 178 8.75 4.99 -2.65
C ARG A 178 8.18 4.74 -4.05
N THR A 179 6.90 5.03 -4.26
CA THR A 179 6.26 4.96 -5.59
C THR A 179 6.98 5.84 -6.59
N ASP A 180 7.20 7.10 -6.24
CA ASP A 180 7.87 8.06 -7.11
C ASP A 180 9.30 7.63 -7.43
N ARG A 181 10.07 7.20 -6.44
CA ARG A 181 11.48 6.80 -6.65
C ARG A 181 11.61 5.53 -7.49
N VAL A 182 10.76 4.52 -7.25
CA VAL A 182 10.81 3.27 -8.02
C VAL A 182 10.42 3.54 -9.48
N ASN A 183 9.35 4.31 -9.72
CA ASN A 183 8.92 4.64 -11.07
C ASN A 183 9.92 5.55 -11.80
N GLU A 184 10.52 6.51 -11.10
CA GLU A 184 11.61 7.34 -11.63
C GLU A 184 12.81 6.49 -12.06
N ALA A 185 13.23 5.53 -11.22
CA ALA A 185 14.31 4.61 -11.54
C ALA A 185 13.97 3.74 -12.77
N VAL A 186 12.73 3.25 -12.87
CA VAL A 186 12.27 2.46 -14.03
C VAL A 186 12.32 3.29 -15.32
N LEU A 187 11.84 4.53 -15.29
CA LEU A 187 11.89 5.43 -16.44
C LEU A 187 13.33 5.71 -16.88
N ARG A 188 14.22 5.93 -15.92
CA ARG A 188 15.65 6.16 -16.14
C ARG A 188 16.32 4.93 -16.76
N ASP A 189 16.12 3.77 -16.15
CA ASP A 189 16.78 2.51 -16.55
C ASP A 189 16.28 2.03 -17.92
N GLN A 190 15.00 2.29 -18.23
CA GLN A 190 14.45 2.04 -19.57
C GLN A 190 14.83 3.11 -20.59
N GLY A 191 15.45 4.22 -20.18
CA GLY A 191 15.98 5.27 -21.04
C GLY A 191 14.92 6.24 -21.57
N PHE A 192 13.86 6.50 -20.81
CA PHE A 192 12.86 7.52 -21.11
C PHE A 192 13.22 8.89 -20.52
N THR A 193 13.75 8.93 -19.31
CA THR A 193 14.24 10.17 -18.67
C THR A 193 15.77 10.24 -18.73
N SER A 194 16.33 11.43 -18.47
CA SER A 194 17.78 11.60 -18.38
C SER A 194 18.38 10.77 -17.23
N LYS A 195 19.60 10.26 -17.41
CA LYS A 195 20.30 9.46 -16.39
C LYS A 195 20.59 10.24 -15.12
N ASP A 196 20.82 11.54 -15.27
CA ASP A 196 21.23 12.42 -14.17
C ASP A 196 20.05 13.18 -13.55
N ALA A 197 18.82 12.96 -14.05
CA ALA A 197 17.62 13.66 -13.58
C ALA A 197 17.45 13.53 -12.05
N TYR A 198 17.61 12.32 -11.51
CA TYR A 198 17.45 12.08 -10.07
C TYR A 198 18.53 12.79 -9.21
N LEU A 199 19.73 13.04 -9.76
CA LEU A 199 20.82 13.73 -9.05
C LEU A 199 20.63 15.25 -9.03
N GLN A 200 19.84 15.77 -9.96
CA GLN A 200 19.56 17.19 -10.13
C GLN A 200 18.20 17.60 -9.54
N ALA A 201 17.50 16.66 -8.88
CA ALA A 201 16.21 16.92 -8.27
C ALA A 201 16.33 17.95 -7.15
N ASP A 202 15.55 19.02 -7.26
CA ASP A 202 15.36 20.05 -6.24
C ASP A 202 13.86 20.26 -6.00
N ALA A 203 13.50 21.21 -5.13
CA ALA A 203 12.10 21.50 -4.83
C ALA A 203 11.29 21.95 -6.06
N SER A 204 11.93 22.60 -7.04
CA SER A 204 11.28 23.07 -8.27
C SER A 204 11.12 21.98 -9.32
N ASN A 205 12.05 21.03 -9.35
CA ASN A 205 12.17 20.00 -10.38
C ASN A 205 12.06 18.60 -9.79
N SER A 206 11.17 18.41 -8.81
CA SER A 206 10.95 17.09 -8.21
C SER A 206 10.06 16.20 -9.10
N PHE A 207 10.29 14.89 -9.02
CA PHE A 207 9.51 13.89 -9.77
C PHE A 207 8.34 13.36 -8.94
N SER A 208 7.16 13.30 -9.60
CA SER A 208 5.92 12.70 -9.12
C SER A 208 5.33 11.81 -10.22
N THR A 209 5.00 10.56 -9.88
CA THR A 209 4.42 9.58 -10.81
C THR A 209 3.06 10.06 -11.32
N ASP A 210 2.23 10.61 -10.43
CA ASP A 210 0.89 11.08 -10.77
C ASP A 210 0.96 12.27 -11.74
N THR A 211 1.92 13.17 -11.53
CA THR A 211 2.20 14.30 -12.42
C THR A 211 2.71 13.82 -13.77
N TYR A 212 3.61 12.85 -13.80
CA TYR A 212 4.12 12.26 -15.03
C TYR A 212 3.04 11.61 -15.88
N LEU A 213 2.09 10.91 -15.25
CA LEU A 213 1.01 10.22 -15.95
C LEU A 213 -0.08 11.16 -16.47
N ASN A 214 -0.47 12.18 -15.70
CA ASN A 214 -1.60 13.04 -16.06
C ASN A 214 -1.18 14.37 -16.73
N ALA A 215 0.01 14.89 -16.42
CA ALA A 215 0.55 16.12 -17.00
C ALA A 215 2.08 15.99 -17.28
N PRO A 216 2.50 15.10 -18.21
CA PRO A 216 3.90 14.78 -18.42
C PRO A 216 4.81 16.00 -18.60
N THR A 217 4.36 17.01 -19.34
CA THR A 217 5.11 18.26 -19.63
C THR A 217 5.35 19.13 -18.40
N LYS A 218 4.60 18.95 -17.30
CA LYS A 218 4.81 19.67 -16.03
C LYS A 218 5.70 18.91 -15.04
N THR A 219 6.12 17.69 -15.38
CA THR A 219 7.03 16.91 -14.54
C THR A 219 8.40 17.56 -14.48
N TYR A 220 9.13 17.41 -13.37
CA TYR A 220 10.41 18.10 -13.14
C TYR A 220 10.29 19.63 -13.32
N GLY A 221 9.18 20.23 -12.88
CA GLY A 221 8.97 21.67 -13.03
C GLY A 221 8.86 22.15 -14.49
N GLY A 222 8.68 21.23 -15.44
CA GLY A 222 8.71 21.52 -16.87
C GLY A 222 10.10 21.48 -17.51
N ASN A 223 11.11 20.99 -16.80
CA ASN A 223 12.45 20.83 -17.34
C ASN A 223 12.50 19.71 -18.40
N GLU A 224 12.49 20.11 -19.68
CA GLU A 224 12.51 19.18 -20.80
C GLU A 224 13.80 18.34 -20.87
N ASP A 225 14.96 18.85 -20.44
CA ASP A 225 16.22 18.11 -20.52
C ASP A 225 16.22 16.90 -19.56
N MET A 226 15.61 17.07 -18.38
CA MET A 226 15.44 15.98 -17.40
C MET A 226 14.39 14.97 -17.88
N LEU A 227 13.30 15.48 -18.45
CA LEU A 227 12.17 14.71 -18.93
C LEU A 227 12.49 13.92 -20.22
N ARG A 228 13.35 14.48 -21.09
CA ARG A 228 13.68 14.00 -22.44
C ARG A 228 15.19 14.05 -22.65
N GLY A 229 15.90 13.12 -22.02
CA GLY A 229 17.36 12.96 -22.19
C GLY A 229 17.81 11.50 -22.24
N GLY A 230 16.86 10.58 -22.36
CA GLY A 230 17.10 9.15 -22.44
C GLY A 230 17.22 8.69 -23.89
N ARG A 231 17.98 7.61 -24.12
CA ARG A 231 18.17 7.07 -25.48
C ARG A 231 16.87 6.72 -26.20
N LYS A 232 15.82 6.28 -25.48
CA LYS A 232 14.51 5.96 -26.07
C LYS A 232 13.69 7.23 -26.32
N SER A 233 13.68 8.19 -25.40
CA SER A 233 13.00 9.48 -25.63
C SER A 233 13.60 10.21 -26.83
N ASP A 234 14.93 10.21 -26.94
CA ASP A 234 15.65 10.86 -28.05
C ASP A 234 15.35 10.19 -29.39
N LYS A 235 15.29 8.86 -29.39
CA LYS A 235 14.92 8.09 -30.57
C LYS A 235 13.49 8.41 -31.01
N LYS A 236 12.53 8.34 -30.08
CA LYS A 236 11.12 8.67 -30.35
C LYS A 236 10.95 10.13 -30.81
N GLY A 237 11.67 11.06 -30.19
CA GLY A 237 11.62 12.48 -30.56
C GLY A 237 12.17 12.76 -31.96
N ARG A 238 13.16 11.98 -32.43
CA ARG A 238 13.67 12.07 -33.81
C ARG A 238 12.69 11.47 -34.82
N GLU A 239 12.03 10.37 -34.47
CA GLU A 239 11.02 9.72 -35.31
C GLU A 239 9.74 10.58 -35.45
N GLY A 240 9.41 11.39 -34.44
CA GLY A 240 8.25 12.30 -34.45
C GLY A 240 8.38 13.59 -35.29
N GLN A 241 9.53 13.86 -35.92
CA GLN A 241 9.70 15.07 -36.77
C GLN A 241 8.97 14.96 -38.13
N ASP A 242 8.51 13.77 -38.52
CA ASP A 242 7.82 13.50 -39.79
C ASP A 242 6.27 13.60 -39.72
N GLY A 243 5.73 14.34 -38.75
CA GLY A 243 4.29 14.63 -38.66
C GLY A 243 3.45 13.54 -37.97
N GLU A 244 4.08 12.54 -37.37
CA GLU A 244 3.43 11.57 -36.50
C GLU A 244 3.38 12.07 -35.04
N MET A 245 2.24 11.86 -34.37
CA MET A 245 2.07 12.08 -32.93
C MET A 245 2.98 11.12 -32.15
N SER A 246 4.26 11.45 -32.01
CA SER A 246 5.16 10.64 -31.19
C SER A 246 4.77 10.77 -29.72
N GLU A 247 4.24 9.69 -29.16
CA GLU A 247 4.06 9.53 -27.71
C GLU A 247 5.45 9.37 -27.07
N ILE A 248 6.14 10.50 -26.90
CA ILE A 248 7.48 10.60 -26.31
C ILE A 248 7.45 10.08 -24.86
N TYR A 249 6.32 10.27 -24.17
CA TYR A 249 6.13 9.91 -22.77
C TYR A 249 5.50 8.53 -22.61
N VAL A 250 5.87 7.86 -21.53
CA VAL A 250 5.24 6.59 -21.14
C VAL A 250 3.85 6.87 -20.58
N GLN A 251 2.87 6.14 -21.07
CA GLN A 251 1.51 6.17 -20.55
C GLN A 251 1.20 4.87 -19.78
N SER A 252 0.15 4.88 -18.96
CA SER A 252 -0.29 3.68 -18.22
C SER A 252 -0.56 2.48 -19.14
N LYS A 253 -0.99 2.71 -20.39
CA LYS A 253 -1.23 1.67 -21.40
C LYS A 253 0.03 0.90 -21.82
N ASP A 254 1.22 1.46 -21.58
CA ASP A 254 2.50 0.82 -21.94
C ASP A 254 2.94 -0.24 -20.92
N GLY A 255 2.29 -0.25 -19.74
CA GLY A 255 2.56 -1.20 -18.65
C GLY A 255 4.01 -1.15 -18.14
N VAL A 256 4.68 -0.01 -18.28
CA VAL A 256 6.07 0.21 -17.85
C VAL A 256 6.13 0.60 -16.37
N LEU A 257 5.24 1.49 -15.93
CA LEU A 257 5.21 1.99 -14.55
C LEU A 257 4.50 1.02 -13.60
N TYR A 258 4.93 1.02 -12.35
CA TYR A 258 4.31 0.28 -11.27
C TYR A 258 3.13 1.07 -10.67
N PRO A 259 2.06 0.37 -10.24
CA PRO A 259 1.05 0.94 -9.36
C PRO A 259 1.65 1.45 -8.05
N ASP A 260 0.88 2.24 -7.32
CA ASP A 260 1.35 2.87 -6.09
C ASP A 260 1.66 1.84 -4.98
N TYR A 261 2.77 2.06 -4.29
CA TYR A 261 2.99 1.49 -2.97
C TYR A 261 2.07 2.15 -1.95
N ARG A 262 1.48 1.33 -1.09
CA ARG A 262 0.59 1.76 -0.02
C ARG A 262 0.76 0.87 1.21
N LEU A 263 0.14 1.24 2.32
CA LEU A 263 -0.06 0.28 3.40
C LEU A 263 -1.03 -0.82 2.93
N PRO A 264 -0.82 -2.09 3.34
CA PRO A 264 -1.79 -3.14 3.10
C PRO A 264 -3.11 -2.85 3.80
N THR A 265 -4.21 -3.35 3.25
CA THR A 265 -5.48 -3.37 4.00
C THR A 265 -5.41 -4.39 5.13
N GLU A 266 -6.30 -4.29 6.10
CA GLU A 266 -6.41 -5.25 7.20
C GLU A 266 -6.63 -6.68 6.68
N ALA A 267 -7.48 -6.82 5.66
CA ALA A 267 -7.79 -8.10 5.03
C ALA A 267 -6.60 -8.65 4.24
N GLU A 268 -5.90 -7.81 3.48
CA GLU A 268 -4.66 -8.19 2.77
C GLU A 268 -3.59 -8.65 3.74
N TRP A 269 -3.36 -7.90 4.82
CA TRP A 269 -2.33 -8.22 5.80
C TRP A 269 -2.61 -9.55 6.49
N GLU A 270 -3.86 -9.79 6.94
CA GLU A 270 -4.21 -11.04 7.62
C GLU A 270 -4.16 -12.25 6.68
N PHE A 271 -4.63 -12.09 5.43
CA PHE A 271 -4.53 -13.12 4.40
C PHE A 271 -3.08 -13.51 4.12
N ALA A 272 -2.23 -12.49 3.92
CA ALA A 272 -0.80 -12.66 3.69
C ALA A 272 -0.10 -13.29 4.89
N ALA A 273 -0.40 -12.86 6.11
CA ALA A 273 0.20 -13.38 7.34
C ALA A 273 -0.14 -14.85 7.56
N LEU A 274 -1.40 -15.24 7.41
CA LEU A 274 -1.84 -16.62 7.61
C LEU A 274 -1.18 -17.56 6.61
N GLY A 275 -1.14 -17.20 5.31
CA GLY A 275 -0.52 -18.03 4.29
C GLY A 275 -1.06 -19.47 4.32
N GLU A 276 -2.34 -19.68 4.01
CA GLU A 276 -2.99 -20.99 4.17
C GLU A 276 -2.68 -21.99 3.03
N THR A 277 -1.70 -21.69 2.15
CA THR A 277 -1.40 -22.51 0.96
C THR A 277 -0.91 -23.91 1.32
N SER A 278 -0.14 -24.07 2.40
CA SER A 278 0.26 -25.40 2.94
C SER A 278 -0.90 -26.21 3.51
N LEU A 279 -1.96 -25.56 4.00
CA LEU A 279 -3.16 -26.24 4.52
C LEU A 279 -4.15 -26.60 3.43
N ARG A 280 -3.93 -26.14 2.19
CA ARG A 280 -4.82 -26.37 1.07
C ARG A 280 -4.70 -27.81 0.56
N ASP A 281 -5.83 -28.51 0.58
CA ASP A 281 -6.03 -29.79 -0.07
C ASP A 281 -7.05 -29.61 -1.20
N TYR A 282 -6.55 -29.60 -2.44
CA TYR A 282 -7.32 -29.23 -3.63
C TYR A 282 -7.97 -27.83 -3.48
N ASN A 283 -9.31 -27.78 -3.37
CA ASN A 283 -10.10 -26.56 -3.25
C ASN A 283 -10.62 -26.32 -1.82
N SER A 284 -10.08 -27.02 -0.82
CA SER A 284 -10.49 -26.88 0.58
C SER A 284 -9.27 -26.71 1.50
N TYR A 285 -9.41 -25.96 2.58
CA TYR A 285 -8.39 -25.88 3.62
C TYR A 285 -8.67 -26.95 4.69
N ARG A 286 -7.66 -27.75 5.05
CA ARG A 286 -7.77 -28.82 6.07
C ARG A 286 -7.84 -28.30 7.52
N GLY A 287 -7.93 -27.00 7.70
CA GLY A 287 -7.94 -26.32 8.99
C GLY A 287 -7.59 -24.85 8.83
N ARG A 288 -7.32 -24.18 9.95
CA ARG A 288 -6.86 -22.79 9.99
C ARG A 288 -5.59 -22.68 10.81
N LYS A 289 -4.67 -21.83 10.36
CA LYS A 289 -3.45 -21.54 11.12
C LYS A 289 -3.76 -20.58 12.26
N LYS A 290 -3.02 -20.74 13.37
CA LYS A 290 -3.07 -19.79 14.51
C LYS A 290 -1.99 -18.71 14.36
N TYR A 291 -0.85 -19.08 13.82
CA TYR A 291 0.31 -18.22 13.60
C TYR A 291 0.69 -18.29 12.11
N PRO A 292 1.56 -17.41 11.60
CA PRO A 292 2.02 -17.44 10.20
C PRO A 292 2.73 -18.74 9.76
N TRP A 293 3.11 -19.60 10.71
CA TRP A 293 3.77 -20.88 10.47
C TRP A 293 2.86 -22.08 10.76
N ASP A 294 3.31 -23.26 10.32
CA ASP A 294 2.65 -24.52 10.62
C ASP A 294 2.74 -24.89 12.12
N GLY A 295 1.60 -25.30 12.65
CA GLY A 295 1.44 -25.73 14.04
C GLY A 295 0.73 -24.70 14.93
N LYS A 296 0.55 -25.07 16.20
CA LYS A 296 -0.19 -24.26 17.20
C LYS A 296 0.73 -23.62 18.25
N TYR A 297 2.01 -23.93 18.22
CA TYR A 297 2.99 -23.53 19.21
C TYR A 297 3.99 -22.54 18.60
N THR A 298 4.55 -21.67 19.46
CA THR A 298 5.58 -20.70 19.07
C THR A 298 6.98 -21.31 19.00
N ARG A 299 7.14 -22.55 19.47
CA ARG A 299 8.44 -23.25 19.50
C ARG A 299 8.61 -24.17 18.30
N SER A 300 9.84 -24.28 17.80
CA SER A 300 10.20 -25.17 16.70
C SER A 300 10.28 -26.62 17.15
N GLU A 301 9.74 -27.51 16.31
CA GLU A 301 9.83 -28.97 16.47
C GLU A 301 10.99 -29.55 15.63
N LYS A 302 11.71 -28.72 14.87
CA LYS A 302 12.81 -29.16 14.02
C LYS A 302 13.98 -29.57 14.91
N ARG A 303 14.57 -30.75 14.65
CA ARG A 303 15.65 -31.32 15.46
C ARG A 303 16.83 -30.37 15.74
N LYS A 304 17.16 -29.48 14.81
CA LYS A 304 18.27 -28.52 14.95
C LYS A 304 17.95 -27.32 15.85
N THR A 305 16.69 -26.89 15.87
CA THR A 305 16.22 -25.68 16.56
C THR A 305 15.11 -26.04 17.55
N ILE A 306 15.18 -27.24 18.13
CA ILE A 306 14.07 -27.79 18.90
C ILE A 306 13.88 -26.96 20.18
N GLY A 307 12.67 -26.45 20.36
CA GLY A 307 12.35 -25.56 21.46
C GLY A 307 12.60 -24.08 21.16
N ASP A 308 13.36 -23.69 20.13
CA ASP A 308 13.59 -22.27 19.83
C ASP A 308 12.29 -21.57 19.43
N GLN A 309 12.16 -20.28 19.77
CA GLN A 309 11.01 -19.49 19.34
C GLN A 309 11.07 -19.26 17.82
N LYS A 310 9.90 -19.22 17.18
CA LYS A 310 9.74 -18.97 15.74
C LYS A 310 9.51 -17.49 15.42
N ALA A 311 9.56 -16.63 16.42
CA ALA A 311 9.28 -15.20 16.34
C ALA A 311 9.90 -14.46 17.53
N ASN A 312 10.16 -13.17 17.36
CA ASN A 312 10.59 -12.27 18.42
C ASN A 312 9.37 -11.70 19.17
N PHE A 313 9.21 -12.04 20.45
CA PHE A 313 8.10 -11.55 21.28
C PHE A 313 8.38 -11.74 22.77
N LYS A 314 7.61 -11.05 23.62
CA LYS A 314 7.79 -11.11 25.07
C LYS A 314 7.37 -12.45 25.70
N GLN A 315 8.35 -13.25 26.12
CA GLN A 315 8.17 -14.59 26.68
C GLN A 315 7.68 -14.63 28.14
N GLY A 316 8.06 -13.64 28.95
CA GLY A 316 7.71 -13.55 30.38
C GLY A 316 7.71 -12.13 30.95
N SER A 317 7.37 -11.99 32.23
CA SER A 317 7.69 -10.75 32.95
C SER A 317 9.20 -10.69 33.17
N GLY A 318 9.87 -9.69 32.60
CA GLY A 318 11.34 -9.58 32.63
C GLY A 318 12.07 -10.52 31.67
N ASP A 319 11.35 -11.28 30.86
CA ASP A 319 11.92 -12.23 29.89
C ASP A 319 11.47 -11.82 28.48
N TYR A 320 12.41 -11.22 27.75
CA TYR A 320 12.22 -10.65 26.41
C TYR A 320 12.84 -11.47 25.29
N GLY A 321 13.86 -12.30 25.61
CA GLY A 321 14.54 -13.12 24.62
C GLY A 321 14.83 -14.56 25.06
N GLY A 322 14.60 -14.91 26.32
CA GLY A 322 14.97 -16.21 26.89
C GLY A 322 16.29 -16.19 27.67
N ILE A 323 16.82 -17.39 27.97
CA ILE A 323 18.08 -17.55 28.72
C ILE A 323 19.25 -17.55 27.73
N PRO A 324 20.28 -16.70 27.95
CA PRO A 324 21.46 -16.62 27.07
C PRO A 324 22.10 -17.98 26.78
N GLY A 325 22.40 -18.23 25.50
CA GLY A 325 23.12 -19.42 25.04
C GLY A 325 22.31 -20.72 24.96
N TRP A 326 20.99 -20.68 25.21
CA TRP A 326 20.12 -21.85 25.08
C TRP A 326 18.99 -21.60 24.08
N SER A 327 17.92 -20.94 24.52
CA SER A 327 16.75 -20.56 23.71
C SER A 327 16.64 -19.03 23.72
N ASP A 328 17.79 -18.38 23.56
CA ASP A 328 17.88 -16.94 23.34
C ASP A 328 17.47 -16.67 21.89
N ASP A 329 16.44 -15.89 21.70
CA ASP A 329 15.93 -15.51 20.39
C ASP A 329 16.82 -14.47 19.69
N GLY A 330 17.90 -14.04 20.37
CA GLY A 330 18.98 -13.24 19.82
C GLY A 330 18.69 -11.74 19.79
N ALA A 331 17.57 -11.31 20.40
CA ALA A 331 17.17 -9.90 20.43
C ALA A 331 16.46 -9.54 21.75
N ASP A 332 17.00 -8.55 22.48
CA ASP A 332 16.35 -8.05 23.71
C ASP A 332 15.08 -7.21 23.43
N ILE A 333 15.01 -6.60 22.24
CA ILE A 333 13.92 -5.73 21.79
C ILE A 333 13.55 -6.12 20.37
N THR A 334 13.74 -5.26 19.37
CA THR A 334 13.63 -5.66 17.96
C THR A 334 14.81 -6.52 17.54
N ALA A 335 14.58 -7.37 16.54
CA ALA A 335 15.57 -8.20 15.87
C ALA A 335 15.80 -7.63 14.45
N PRO A 336 16.94 -7.94 13.81
CA PRO A 336 17.09 -7.71 12.38
C PRO A 336 15.95 -8.39 11.61
N ILE A 337 15.49 -7.78 10.52
CA ILE A 337 14.54 -8.42 9.61
C ILE A 337 15.10 -9.76 9.11
N MET A 338 14.21 -10.70 8.80
CA MET A 338 14.57 -12.05 8.33
C MET A 338 15.36 -12.89 9.35
N SER A 339 15.20 -12.61 10.64
CA SER A 339 15.82 -13.43 11.70
C SER A 339 15.12 -14.79 11.88
N TYR A 340 13.84 -14.87 11.51
CA TYR A 340 13.02 -16.08 11.63
C TYR A 340 12.64 -16.64 10.25
N GLU A 341 12.04 -17.83 10.24
CA GLU A 341 11.61 -18.46 8.98
C GLU A 341 10.43 -17.69 8.36
N PRO A 342 10.39 -17.56 7.03
CA PRO A 342 9.26 -16.94 6.35
C PRO A 342 8.04 -17.84 6.39
N ASN A 343 6.87 -17.25 6.18
CA ASN A 343 5.64 -17.99 5.95
C ASN A 343 5.55 -18.57 4.52
N ASP A 344 4.42 -19.18 4.18
CA ASP A 344 4.23 -19.88 2.91
C ASP A 344 4.34 -18.99 1.66
N TYR A 345 4.19 -17.67 1.80
CA TYR A 345 4.36 -16.71 0.71
C TYR A 345 5.79 -16.15 0.61
N GLY A 346 6.68 -16.51 1.54
CA GLY A 346 8.01 -15.91 1.64
C GLY A 346 8.05 -14.62 2.46
N LEU A 347 7.01 -14.31 3.23
CA LEU A 347 6.95 -13.13 4.09
C LEU A 347 7.57 -13.42 5.45
N TYR A 348 8.45 -12.54 5.89
CA TYR A 348 9.15 -12.61 7.16
C TYR A 348 8.46 -11.76 8.22
N ASP A 349 8.65 -12.16 9.48
CA ASP A 349 8.32 -11.37 10.68
C ASP A 349 6.84 -10.93 10.76
N MET A 350 5.93 -11.60 10.05
CA MET A 350 4.47 -11.35 10.11
C MET A 350 3.86 -11.57 11.50
N ALA A 351 4.59 -12.20 12.42
CA ALA A 351 4.21 -12.33 13.81
C ALA A 351 5.42 -12.07 14.70
N GLY A 352 5.42 -10.96 15.41
CA GLY A 352 6.50 -10.58 16.32
C GLY A 352 7.33 -9.45 15.75
N ASN A 353 8.48 -9.19 16.37
CA ASN A 353 9.38 -8.09 16.04
C ASN A 353 8.71 -6.72 16.25
N VAL A 354 7.95 -6.22 15.27
CA VAL A 354 7.11 -5.02 15.43
C VAL A 354 5.68 -5.32 15.00
N ALA A 355 4.72 -4.68 15.68
CA ALA A 355 3.37 -4.63 15.16
C ALA A 355 3.33 -3.67 13.95
N GLU A 356 2.35 -3.81 13.07
CA GLU A 356 2.36 -3.10 11.80
C GLU A 356 1.11 -2.27 11.56
N TRP A 357 1.33 -1.02 11.13
CA TRP A 357 0.27 -0.19 10.60
C TRP A 357 -0.33 -0.78 9.33
N VAL A 358 -1.66 -0.82 9.27
CA VAL A 358 -2.43 -1.10 8.04
C VAL A 358 -3.22 0.14 7.63
N ALA A 359 -3.75 0.15 6.40
CA ALA A 359 -4.45 1.31 5.85
C ALA A 359 -5.77 1.63 6.59
N ASP A 360 -6.41 0.61 7.16
CA ASP A 360 -7.79 0.67 7.66
C ASP A 360 -8.00 1.59 8.87
N VAL A 361 -9.13 2.30 8.86
CA VAL A 361 -9.72 2.96 10.02
C VAL A 361 -10.37 1.89 10.90
N TYR A 362 -10.05 1.91 12.19
CA TYR A 362 -10.58 0.90 13.10
C TYR A 362 -12.07 1.11 13.37
N ARG A 363 -12.81 -0.01 13.28
CA ARG A 363 -14.16 -0.17 13.81
C ARG A 363 -14.30 -1.52 14.50
N PRO A 364 -15.07 -1.61 15.60
CA PRO A 364 -15.34 -2.89 16.26
C PRO A 364 -15.97 -3.91 15.31
N ARG A 365 -16.84 -3.46 14.40
CA ARG A 365 -17.53 -4.33 13.44
C ARG A 365 -16.88 -4.27 12.05
N VAL A 366 -16.67 -5.44 11.46
CA VAL A 366 -16.35 -5.61 10.03
C VAL A 366 -17.68 -5.81 9.30
N ASP A 367 -18.00 -4.92 8.35
CA ASP A 367 -19.27 -4.96 7.60
C ASP A 367 -19.14 -5.82 6.34
N ASN A 368 -19.05 -7.13 6.53
CA ASN A 368 -18.90 -8.10 5.45
C ASN A 368 -20.15 -8.23 4.57
N GLU A 369 -21.32 -7.88 5.09
CA GLU A 369 -22.57 -7.92 4.32
C GLU A 369 -22.57 -6.87 3.20
N PHE A 370 -21.85 -5.76 3.38
CA PHE A 370 -21.77 -4.71 2.39
C PHE A 370 -20.72 -4.99 1.31
N ASN A 371 -19.56 -5.50 1.72
CA ASN A 371 -18.49 -5.84 0.79
C ASN A 371 -17.64 -6.99 1.36
N ASP A 372 -17.58 -8.09 0.65
CA ASP A 372 -16.75 -9.26 0.95
C ASP A 372 -15.54 -9.38 0.00
N PHE A 373 -15.32 -8.38 -0.87
CA PHE A 373 -14.27 -8.34 -1.87
C PHE A 373 -13.31 -7.17 -1.60
N ASN A 374 -12.06 -7.49 -1.25
CA ASN A 374 -11.05 -6.54 -0.81
C ASN A 374 -11.60 -5.57 0.23
N TYR A 375 -12.16 -6.10 1.33
CA TYR A 375 -12.70 -5.24 2.37
C TYR A 375 -11.66 -4.23 2.84
N PHE A 376 -12.08 -2.96 2.84
CA PHE A 376 -11.26 -1.84 3.24
C PHE A 376 -12.14 -0.74 3.84
N ARG A 377 -11.75 -0.22 4.99
CA ARG A 377 -12.38 0.94 5.62
C ARG A 377 -11.40 2.10 5.67
N GLY A 378 -11.67 3.15 4.91
CA GLY A 378 -10.78 4.32 4.86
C GLY A 378 -10.93 5.20 3.63
N ASN A 379 -11.87 4.86 2.74
CA ASN A 379 -12.08 5.52 1.47
C ASN A 379 -12.40 7.02 1.63
N VAL A 380 -11.64 7.83 0.89
CA VAL A 380 -11.93 9.23 0.58
C VAL A 380 -11.75 9.36 -0.91
N TYR A 381 -12.81 9.74 -1.62
CA TYR A 381 -12.78 9.84 -3.07
C TYR A 381 -12.44 11.26 -3.48
N THR A 382 -11.33 11.42 -4.19
CA THR A 382 -10.82 12.73 -4.63
C THR A 382 -10.73 12.81 -6.14
N ARG A 383 -10.80 14.02 -6.69
CA ARG A 383 -10.50 14.33 -8.10
C ARG A 383 -9.32 15.28 -8.20
N ASN A 384 -8.66 15.29 -9.35
CA ASN A 384 -7.59 16.23 -9.64
C ASN A 384 -8.19 17.62 -9.90
N VAL A 385 -7.60 18.66 -9.31
CA VAL A 385 -8.00 20.05 -9.54
C VAL A 385 -7.58 20.46 -10.95
N ILE A 386 -8.51 21.04 -11.71
CA ILE A 386 -8.31 21.52 -13.07
C ILE A 386 -8.41 23.05 -13.06
N ASN A 387 -7.41 23.71 -13.64
CA ASN A 387 -7.38 25.16 -13.80
C ASN A 387 -8.42 25.64 -14.82
N GLU A 388 -8.70 26.94 -14.86
CA GLU A 388 -9.62 27.55 -15.84
C GLU A 388 -9.21 27.29 -17.30
N ASP A 389 -7.93 27.06 -17.56
CA ASP A 389 -7.38 26.73 -18.88
C ASP A 389 -7.56 25.25 -19.29
N GLY A 390 -8.15 24.43 -18.42
CA GLY A 390 -8.35 22.99 -18.64
C GLY A 390 -7.11 22.13 -18.34
N THR A 391 -6.01 22.72 -17.86
CA THR A 391 -4.83 21.97 -17.44
C THR A 391 -4.91 21.55 -15.97
N ILE A 392 -4.23 20.46 -15.62
CA ILE A 392 -4.18 19.98 -14.23
C ILE A 392 -3.32 20.92 -13.39
N LYS A 393 -3.78 21.24 -12.18
CA LYS A 393 -3.04 22.05 -11.21
C LYS A 393 -1.96 21.21 -10.52
N VAL A 394 -0.71 21.59 -10.75
CA VAL A 394 0.48 21.00 -10.12
C VAL A 394 1.01 22.02 -9.11
N LEU A 395 1.28 21.58 -7.90
CA LEU A 395 1.71 22.45 -6.80
C LEU A 395 3.09 23.04 -7.06
N ALA A 396 3.18 24.36 -7.02
CA ALA A 396 4.46 25.05 -7.05
C ALA A 396 5.20 24.94 -5.71
N PRO A 397 6.52 25.21 -5.66
CA PRO A 397 7.30 25.05 -4.44
C PRO A 397 6.89 25.98 -3.28
N ASP A 398 6.23 27.10 -3.59
CA ASP A 398 5.66 28.04 -2.63
C ASP A 398 4.22 27.71 -2.18
N GLU A 399 3.57 26.71 -2.80
CA GLU A 399 2.18 26.32 -2.54
C GLU A 399 2.05 25.08 -1.62
N VAL A 400 3.10 24.74 -0.87
CA VAL A 400 3.06 23.57 0.03
C VAL A 400 2.07 23.79 1.16
N VAL A 401 1.03 22.94 1.19
CA VAL A 401 0.01 22.95 2.25
C VAL A 401 0.45 22.06 3.40
N TYR A 402 0.40 22.59 4.61
CA TYR A 402 0.74 21.89 5.85
C TYR A 402 -0.50 21.63 6.72
N ASP A 403 -0.57 20.45 7.32
CA ASP A 403 -1.53 20.11 8.38
C ASP A 403 -0.80 20.03 9.74
N THR A 404 -1.48 20.45 10.80
CA THR A 404 -0.95 20.36 12.17
C THR A 404 -1.66 19.24 12.91
N LEU A 405 -0.93 18.17 13.19
CA LEU A 405 -1.45 17.01 13.89
C LEU A 405 -1.71 17.33 15.39
N PRO A 406 -2.62 16.59 16.05
CA PRO A 406 -2.93 16.82 17.47
C PRO A 406 -1.74 16.69 18.44
N ASN A 407 -0.64 16.04 18.04
CA ASN A 407 0.60 15.95 18.80
C ASN A 407 1.58 17.12 18.53
N SER A 408 1.10 18.23 17.95
CA SER A 408 1.90 19.41 17.55
C SER A 408 2.89 19.16 16.43
N LYS A 409 2.82 18.03 15.72
CA LYS A 409 3.66 17.77 14.56
C LYS A 409 3.06 18.38 13.31
N ILE A 410 3.83 19.19 12.60
CA ILE A 410 3.44 19.76 11.31
C ILE A 410 3.86 18.79 10.21
N VAL A 411 2.93 18.42 9.33
CA VAL A 411 3.17 17.49 8.21
C VAL A 411 2.72 18.13 6.91
N ALA A 412 3.48 17.93 5.84
CA ALA A 412 3.05 18.35 4.51
C ALA A 412 1.92 17.43 4.04
N ILE A 413 0.84 18.00 3.50
CA ILE A 413 -0.26 17.23 2.90
C ILE A 413 0.18 16.68 1.53
N ASN A 414 0.83 17.54 0.76
CA ASN A 414 1.39 17.26 -0.56
C ASN A 414 2.77 17.91 -0.67
N LEU A 415 3.62 17.33 -1.50
CA LEU A 415 4.95 17.87 -1.83
C LEU A 415 4.89 18.73 -3.10
N PRO A 416 5.82 19.68 -3.28
CA PRO A 416 6.00 20.37 -4.56
C PRO A 416 6.06 19.40 -5.73
N GLY A 417 5.49 19.76 -6.88
CA GLY A 417 5.45 18.92 -8.06
C GLY A 417 4.37 17.84 -8.06
N GLN A 418 3.61 17.66 -6.98
CA GLN A 418 2.43 16.79 -6.94
C GLN A 418 1.18 17.50 -7.48
N ILE A 419 0.21 16.72 -7.93
CA ILE A 419 -1.10 17.24 -8.38
C ILE A 419 -1.96 17.59 -7.16
N GLU A 420 -2.59 18.76 -7.18
CA GLU A 420 -3.57 19.11 -6.17
C GLU A 420 -4.86 18.30 -6.35
N LYS A 421 -5.36 17.75 -5.24
CA LYS A 421 -6.57 16.92 -5.21
C LYS A 421 -7.61 17.55 -4.30
N GLU A 422 -8.86 17.52 -4.74
CA GLU A 422 -10.01 17.97 -3.97
C GLU A 422 -11.02 16.84 -3.79
N GLU A 423 -11.84 16.96 -2.75
CA GLU A 423 -12.93 16.01 -2.51
C GLU A 423 -14.00 16.14 -3.61
N ILE A 424 -14.54 15.00 -4.04
CA ILE A 424 -15.62 15.02 -5.04
C ILE A 424 -16.90 15.66 -4.48
N GLY A 425 -17.59 16.43 -5.31
CA GLY A 425 -18.77 17.19 -4.93
C GLY A 425 -20.08 16.50 -5.32
N GLU A 426 -21.19 17.21 -5.08
CA GLU A 426 -22.53 16.73 -5.42
C GLU A 426 -22.71 16.54 -6.93
N GLU A 427 -22.04 17.34 -7.77
CA GLU A 427 -22.12 17.21 -9.23
C GLU A 427 -21.64 15.83 -9.70
N GLU A 428 -20.61 15.27 -9.07
CA GLU A 428 -20.15 13.92 -9.36
C GLU A 428 -21.05 12.85 -8.76
N THR A 429 -21.59 13.07 -7.56
CA THR A 429 -22.25 12.01 -6.78
C THR A 429 -23.75 11.90 -7.04
N PHE A 430 -24.40 12.94 -7.55
CA PHE A 430 -25.86 13.07 -7.61
C PHE A 430 -26.61 11.87 -8.21
N MET A 431 -26.06 11.21 -9.24
CA MET A 431 -26.68 10.04 -9.89
C MET A 431 -25.89 8.75 -9.73
N ARG A 432 -24.87 8.72 -8.86
CA ARG A 432 -24.09 7.52 -8.62
C ARG A 432 -24.86 6.58 -7.70
N THR A 433 -24.85 5.30 -8.03
CA THR A 433 -25.47 4.24 -7.20
C THR A 433 -24.46 3.58 -6.27
N GLN A 434 -23.16 3.79 -6.51
CA GLN A 434 -22.07 3.15 -5.78
C GLN A 434 -21.69 3.91 -4.50
N PHE A 435 -21.76 5.24 -4.50
CA PHE A 435 -21.49 6.12 -3.37
C PHE A 435 -22.19 7.47 -3.58
N ASP A 436 -22.49 8.19 -2.49
CA ASP A 436 -23.23 9.45 -2.48
C ASP A 436 -22.40 10.65 -2.00
N LYS A 437 -21.24 10.41 -1.37
CA LYS A 437 -20.32 11.42 -0.84
C LYS A 437 -18.86 11.05 -1.04
N SER A 438 -17.96 12.03 -0.95
CA SER A 438 -16.50 11.85 -0.96
C SER A 438 -16.00 11.05 0.26
N TYR A 439 -16.40 11.52 1.45
CA TYR A 439 -15.89 11.01 2.72
C TYR A 439 -16.62 9.75 3.19
N ASN A 440 -15.96 8.59 3.08
CA ASN A 440 -16.55 7.29 3.38
C ASN A 440 -15.85 6.51 4.51
N LYS A 441 -14.92 7.13 5.25
CA LYS A 441 -14.23 6.50 6.38
C LYS A 441 -15.20 5.95 7.44
N ASN A 442 -16.28 6.69 7.71
CA ASN A 442 -17.30 6.39 8.71
C ASN A 442 -18.60 5.81 8.13
N PHE A 443 -18.60 5.38 6.87
CA PHE A 443 -19.79 4.86 6.20
C PHE A 443 -20.44 3.72 6.99
N ARG A 444 -21.74 3.86 7.29
CA ARG A 444 -22.59 2.94 8.07
C ARG A 444 -22.11 2.62 9.49
N ASP A 445 -21.06 3.29 9.96
CA ASP A 445 -20.44 3.06 11.26
C ASP A 445 -19.65 4.31 11.70
N GLY A 446 -20.37 5.28 12.26
CA GLY A 446 -19.85 6.56 12.73
C GLY A 446 -20.39 7.77 11.99
N ASP A 447 -21.12 7.56 10.89
CA ASP A 447 -21.81 8.61 10.15
C ASP A 447 -23.17 8.98 10.77
N LYS A 448 -23.77 10.07 10.27
CA LYS A 448 -25.08 10.52 10.75
C LYS A 448 -26.18 9.47 10.57
N ALA A 449 -26.15 8.72 9.48
CA ALA A 449 -27.13 7.69 9.18
C ALA A 449 -27.09 6.51 10.18
N SER A 450 -25.92 6.22 10.76
CA SER A 450 -25.77 5.22 11.83
C SER A 450 -25.97 5.77 13.25
N SER A 451 -26.17 7.08 13.39
CA SER A 451 -26.43 7.72 14.70
C SER A 451 -27.89 7.61 15.14
N LEU A 452 -28.14 7.74 16.44
CA LEU A 452 -29.49 7.85 17.01
C LEU A 452 -30.24 9.11 16.54
N TYR A 453 -29.50 10.11 16.05
CA TYR A 453 -29.99 11.44 15.64
C TYR A 453 -30.11 11.57 14.12
N TYR A 454 -30.23 10.46 13.40
CA TYR A 454 -30.27 10.43 11.93
C TYR A 454 -31.37 11.33 11.31
N ASN A 455 -32.49 11.52 12.02
CA ASN A 455 -33.62 12.36 11.60
C ASN A 455 -33.45 13.86 11.86
N GLU A 456 -32.46 14.27 12.66
CA GLU A 456 -32.30 15.68 13.02
C GLU A 456 -31.83 16.50 11.81
N ARG A 457 -32.26 17.77 11.71
CA ARG A 457 -31.81 18.67 10.65
C ARG A 457 -30.44 19.28 11.04
N GLY A 458 -29.51 19.30 10.10
CA GLY A 458 -28.14 19.81 10.30
C GLY A 458 -27.14 18.73 10.70
N ASP A 459 -25.91 19.15 10.96
CA ASP A 459 -24.83 18.25 11.36
C ASP A 459 -24.94 17.84 12.84
N LEU A 460 -24.38 16.67 13.16
CA LEU A 460 -24.33 16.20 14.53
C LEU A 460 -23.38 17.07 15.36
N SER A 461 -23.84 17.53 16.51
CA SER A 461 -22.94 18.10 17.51
C SER A 461 -21.95 17.03 18.03
N ALA A 462 -20.85 17.48 18.67
CA ALA A 462 -19.81 16.59 19.16
C ALA A 462 -20.32 15.46 20.08
N ASP A 463 -21.35 15.75 20.87
CA ASP A 463 -21.94 14.82 21.84
C ASP A 463 -23.02 13.91 21.23
N GLN A 464 -23.46 14.22 20.00
CA GLN A 464 -24.42 13.42 19.24
C GLN A 464 -23.74 12.40 18.30
N ARG A 465 -22.41 12.44 18.21
CA ARG A 465 -21.64 11.48 17.40
C ARG A 465 -21.79 10.07 17.97
N MET A 466 -21.88 9.08 17.08
CA MET A 466 -21.90 7.66 17.48
C MET A 466 -20.67 7.29 18.33
N TYR A 467 -19.49 7.76 17.92
CA TYR A 467 -18.26 7.62 18.70
C TYR A 467 -17.89 8.94 19.36
N ASN A 468 -18.04 9.01 20.68
CA ASN A 468 -17.78 10.19 21.48
C ASN A 468 -16.31 10.24 21.96
N ALA A 469 -15.37 10.35 21.01
CA ALA A 469 -13.95 10.46 21.28
C ALA A 469 -13.48 11.90 21.55
N PRO A 470 -12.39 12.09 22.33
CA PRO A 470 -11.83 13.40 22.65
C PRO A 470 -11.50 14.23 21.40
N LEU A 471 -11.90 15.51 21.40
CA LEU A 471 -11.68 16.46 20.31
C LEU A 471 -10.46 17.34 20.57
N ASN A 472 -9.29 16.73 20.64
CA ASN A 472 -8.05 17.48 20.77
C ASN A 472 -7.75 18.21 19.45
N LYS A 473 -7.53 19.52 19.50
CA LYS A 473 -7.17 20.35 18.36
C LYS A 473 -5.90 21.16 18.64
N MET A 474 -5.12 21.34 17.60
CA MET A 474 -3.98 22.25 17.57
C MET A 474 -4.28 23.29 16.51
N THR A 475 -4.31 24.56 16.90
CA THR A 475 -4.55 25.68 15.98
C THR A 475 -3.42 26.68 16.12
N THR A 476 -3.04 27.29 15.00
CA THR A 476 -2.12 28.43 15.01
C THR A 476 -2.94 29.71 15.20
N ASN A 477 -2.62 30.51 16.19
CA ASN A 477 -3.23 31.83 16.39
C ASN A 477 -2.76 32.84 15.33
N GLU A 478 -3.40 34.00 15.27
CA GLU A 478 -3.03 35.11 14.37
C GLU A 478 -1.56 35.56 14.54
N ASP A 479 -0.99 35.40 15.74
CA ASP A 479 0.41 35.70 16.05
C ASP A 479 1.41 34.59 15.64
N GLY A 480 0.93 33.50 15.03
CA GLY A 480 1.77 32.36 14.65
C GLY A 480 2.08 31.37 15.77
N GLU A 481 1.52 31.56 16.97
CA GLU A 481 1.71 30.64 18.10
C GLU A 481 0.78 29.41 18.03
N LEU A 482 1.32 28.24 18.37
CA LEU A 482 0.55 26.99 18.43
C LEU A 482 -0.26 26.92 19.73
N VAL A 483 -1.57 27.07 19.62
CA VAL A 483 -2.51 26.88 20.73
C VAL A 483 -2.99 25.44 20.80
N ARG A 484 -2.82 24.87 21.98
CA ARG A 484 -3.21 23.49 22.31
C ARG A 484 -4.59 23.51 22.94
N MET A 485 -5.59 23.01 22.24
CA MET A 485 -6.92 22.77 22.79
C MET A 485 -7.04 21.30 23.14
N LYS A 486 -6.88 21.00 24.43
CA LYS A 486 -7.14 19.67 24.96
C LYS A 486 -8.61 19.57 25.34
N ASP A 487 -9.22 18.44 24.99
CA ASP A 487 -10.56 18.13 25.46
C ASP A 487 -10.51 17.71 26.94
N GLU A 488 -11.05 18.56 27.81
CA GLU A 488 -11.11 18.33 29.26
C GLU A 488 -12.48 17.77 29.70
N SER A 489 -13.35 17.40 28.76
CA SER A 489 -14.65 16.84 29.08
C SER A 489 -14.54 15.47 29.73
N ASN A 490 -15.15 15.33 30.90
CA ASN A 490 -15.28 14.05 31.60
C ASN A 490 -16.34 13.12 30.98
N ASN A 491 -17.06 13.57 29.94
CA ASN A 491 -18.18 12.83 29.34
C ASN A 491 -17.77 11.99 28.12
N ARG A 492 -16.48 11.92 27.77
CA ARG A 492 -15.99 11.12 26.64
C ARG A 492 -16.00 9.63 26.98
N THR A 493 -16.53 8.81 26.08
CA THR A 493 -16.83 7.40 26.37
C THR A 493 -15.95 6.42 25.60
N THR A 494 -15.24 6.87 24.56
CA THR A 494 -14.42 6.02 23.69
C THR A 494 -13.19 6.77 23.18
N LEU A 495 -12.19 6.03 22.69
CA LEU A 495 -11.04 6.57 21.95
C LEU A 495 -11.16 6.35 20.44
N ILE A 496 -12.25 5.75 19.96
CA ILE A 496 -12.48 5.43 18.55
C ILE A 496 -12.97 6.68 17.82
N ASP A 497 -12.36 7.00 16.69
CA ASP A 497 -12.82 8.03 15.75
C ASP A 497 -12.37 7.69 14.33
N ASP A 498 -12.45 8.65 13.40
CA ASP A 498 -12.04 8.46 12.00
C ASP A 498 -10.52 8.58 11.77
N LYS A 499 -9.78 8.93 12.81
CA LYS A 499 -8.31 9.10 12.83
C LYS A 499 -7.62 7.99 13.62
N VAL A 500 -8.36 6.95 14.02
CA VAL A 500 -7.83 5.76 14.69
C VAL A 500 -7.67 4.65 13.67
N ARG A 501 -6.48 4.06 13.61
CA ARG A 501 -6.08 3.08 12.59
C ARG A 501 -5.87 1.71 13.19
N VAL A 502 -6.09 0.69 12.39
CA VAL A 502 -5.84 -0.70 12.78
C VAL A 502 -4.33 -0.95 12.82
N ILE A 503 -3.91 -1.75 13.80
CA ILE A 503 -2.56 -2.34 13.87
C ILE A 503 -2.72 -3.85 13.92
N LYS A 504 -1.88 -4.54 13.14
CA LYS A 504 -1.87 -5.99 13.05
C LYS A 504 -0.51 -6.56 13.47
N GLY A 505 -0.50 -7.86 13.77
CA GLY A 505 0.67 -8.55 14.31
C GLY A 505 0.98 -8.20 15.76
N GLY A 506 1.93 -8.95 16.33
CA GLY A 506 2.50 -8.71 17.66
C GLY A 506 3.88 -8.10 17.54
N SER A 507 4.36 -7.47 18.60
CA SER A 507 5.70 -6.90 18.69
C SER A 507 6.57 -7.62 19.72
N TRP A 508 7.85 -7.25 19.79
CA TRP A 508 8.79 -7.63 20.85
C TRP A 508 8.25 -7.36 22.27
N ARG A 509 7.33 -6.41 22.43
CA ARG A 509 6.71 -6.04 23.71
C ARG A 509 5.50 -6.93 24.06
N ASP A 510 4.97 -7.63 23.08
CA ASP A 510 3.70 -8.34 23.16
C ASP A 510 3.85 -9.81 23.55
N ARG A 511 2.83 -10.35 24.21
CA ARG A 511 2.72 -11.77 24.51
C ARG A 511 2.31 -12.55 23.25
N ALA A 512 2.55 -13.86 23.27
CA ALA A 512 2.14 -14.82 22.22
C ALA A 512 0.65 -14.77 21.79
N TYR A 513 -0.21 -14.15 22.59
CA TYR A 513 -1.61 -13.88 22.24
C TYR A 513 -1.75 -12.95 21.03
N TRP A 514 -0.89 -11.92 20.93
CA TRP A 514 -0.93 -10.90 19.87
C TRP A 514 -0.21 -11.33 18.59
N LEU A 515 0.52 -12.45 18.62
CA LEU A 515 1.14 -13.04 17.42
C LEU A 515 0.12 -13.68 16.49
N ASP A 516 -1.12 -13.92 16.94
CA ASP A 516 -2.20 -14.41 16.11
C ASP A 516 -2.65 -13.30 15.13
N PRO A 517 -2.50 -13.50 13.79
CA PRO A 517 -2.85 -12.50 12.80
C PRO A 517 -4.30 -12.01 12.86
N ALA A 518 -5.21 -12.84 13.38
CA ALA A 518 -6.63 -12.52 13.50
C ALA A 518 -6.95 -11.54 14.64
N GLN A 519 -5.97 -11.20 15.48
CA GLN A 519 -6.14 -10.16 16.50
C GLN A 519 -6.26 -8.78 15.86
N ARG A 520 -7.04 -7.91 16.52
CA ARG A 520 -7.25 -6.53 16.08
C ARG A 520 -6.91 -5.59 17.22
N ARG A 521 -6.00 -4.66 16.94
CA ARG A 521 -5.68 -3.52 17.81
C ARG A 521 -5.83 -2.24 17.03
N TYR A 522 -5.85 -1.14 17.76
CA TYR A 522 -5.92 0.17 17.14
C TYR A 522 -5.09 1.19 17.90
N TYR A 523 -4.69 2.23 17.19
CA TYR A 523 -3.97 3.35 17.76
C TYR A 523 -4.22 4.62 16.94
N PRO A 524 -4.15 5.82 17.56
CA PRO A 524 -4.37 7.07 16.83
C PRO A 524 -3.29 7.29 15.75
N GLN A 525 -3.70 7.68 14.54
CA GLN A 525 -2.81 7.79 13.37
C GLN A 525 -1.66 8.80 13.52
N HIS A 526 -1.78 9.73 14.47
CA HIS A 526 -0.81 10.80 14.71
C HIS A 526 0.25 10.41 15.75
N MET A 527 0.02 9.37 16.55
CA MET A 527 0.93 8.93 17.60
C MET A 527 1.93 7.89 17.05
N ALA A 528 3.10 7.83 17.68
CA ALA A 528 4.17 6.91 17.36
C ALA A 528 4.58 6.10 18.60
N THR A 529 5.14 4.91 18.40
CA THR A 529 5.60 4.03 19.49
C THR A 529 6.92 3.34 19.12
N ASP A 530 7.55 2.72 20.10
CA ASP A 530 8.78 1.91 19.99
C ASP A 530 8.55 0.49 19.45
N TYR A 531 7.29 0.10 19.19
CA TYR A 531 6.93 -1.27 18.82
C TYR A 531 6.03 -1.37 17.58
N ILE A 532 5.64 -0.24 16.97
CA ILE A 532 4.86 -0.22 15.74
C ILE A 532 5.75 0.25 14.59
N GLY A 533 5.91 -0.61 13.59
CA GLY A 533 6.48 -0.31 12.28
C GLY A 533 5.42 -0.43 11.18
N PHE A 534 5.85 -0.70 9.96
CA PHE A 534 4.97 -0.91 8.82
C PHE A 534 5.69 -1.62 7.68
N ARG A 535 4.90 -2.11 6.72
CA ARG A 535 5.37 -2.62 5.42
C ARG A 535 4.45 -2.12 4.31
N ASN A 536 4.91 -2.18 3.06
CA ASN A 536 4.08 -1.79 1.93
C ASN A 536 3.48 -2.98 1.19
N ALA A 537 2.40 -2.67 0.48
CA ALA A 537 1.76 -3.52 -0.50
C ALA A 537 1.52 -2.73 -1.79
N MET A 538 1.36 -3.44 -2.88
CA MET A 538 1.07 -2.90 -4.21
C MET A 538 0.05 -3.81 -4.90
N SER A 539 -0.98 -3.20 -5.48
CA SER A 539 -2.01 -3.97 -6.19
C SER A 539 -1.41 -4.62 -7.45
N LYS A 540 -1.74 -5.88 -7.72
CA LYS A 540 -1.36 -6.51 -8.99
C LYS A 540 -2.33 -6.09 -10.10
N VAL A 541 -1.78 -5.67 -11.24
CA VAL A 541 -2.57 -5.38 -12.44
C VAL A 541 -2.54 -6.61 -13.37
N GLY A 542 -3.70 -6.95 -13.94
CA GLY A 542 -3.82 -8.00 -14.95
C GLY A 542 -4.24 -9.36 -14.39
N SER A 543 -3.60 -10.43 -14.86
CA SER A 543 -3.98 -11.82 -14.55
C SER A 543 -3.87 -12.12 -13.05
N LYS A 544 -4.68 -13.06 -12.55
CA LYS A 544 -4.57 -13.52 -11.15
C LYS A 544 -3.22 -14.21 -10.88
N THR A 545 -2.79 -15.11 -11.77
CA THR A 545 -1.66 -16.03 -11.51
C THR A 545 -0.57 -15.89 -12.57
N ASN A 546 0.69 -15.99 -12.16
CA ASN A 546 1.82 -15.95 -13.11
C ASN A 546 2.12 -17.30 -13.79
N GLN A 547 1.41 -18.37 -13.41
CA GLN A 547 1.66 -19.71 -13.93
C GLN A 547 0.86 -19.99 -15.21
N LYS A 548 1.56 -20.41 -16.27
CA LYS A 548 0.97 -20.84 -17.56
C LYS A 548 0.30 -22.23 -17.52
N GLY A 549 0.20 -22.86 -16.35
CA GLY A 549 -0.43 -24.17 -16.17
C GLY A 549 -1.33 -24.18 -14.95
N ARG A 550 -2.62 -24.49 -15.14
CA ARG A 550 -3.50 -24.85 -14.02
C ARG A 550 -3.19 -26.29 -13.61
N SER A 551 -2.94 -26.53 -12.34
CA SER A 551 -3.10 -27.87 -11.76
C SER A 551 -4.56 -28.28 -12.02
N ARG A 552 -4.75 -29.20 -12.96
CA ARG A 552 -6.06 -29.80 -13.24
C ARG A 552 -6.27 -30.89 -12.20
N ASN A 553 -7.40 -30.84 -11.51
CA ASN A 553 -7.86 -31.93 -10.65
C ASN A 553 -8.05 -33.22 -11.45
#